data_AF-A0A9W6VLB7-F1
#
_entry.id   AF-A0A9W6VLB7-F1
#
_cell.length_a   1.000
_cell.length_b   1.000
_cell.length_c   1.000
_cell.angle_alpha   90.00
_cell.angle_beta   90.00
_cell.angle_gamma   90.00
#
_symmetry.space_group_name_H-M   'P 1'
#
loop_
_entity.id
_entity.type
_entity.pdbx_description
1 polymer ?
#
loop_
_entity_poly.entity_id
_entity_poly.type
_entity_poly.pdbx_seq_one_letter_code
_entity_poly.pdbx_strand_id
1 'polypeptide(L)'
;MYALQKLLWDVRKDPALAERFRAEADAVLDEYGIEGAERAAMRSLDFKTLYERGANPYLLYFCALQIGVDRADYYARLRGEAS
;
A
#
# COMPACT_ATOMS: atom_id res chain seq x y z
N MET A 1 -9.03 -7.28 4.05
CA MET A 1 -7.93 -8.30 3.93
C MET A 1 -7.74 -8.90 2.53
N TYR A 2 -8.64 -9.73 1.97
CA TYR A 2 -8.41 -10.32 0.63
C TYR A 2 -8.23 -9.26 -0.47
N ALA A 3 -9.10 -8.25 -0.48
CA ALA A 3 -9.03 -7.12 -1.42
C ALA A 3 -7.70 -6.36 -1.34
N LEU A 4 -7.24 -6.05 -0.12
CA LEU A 4 -5.95 -5.40 0.11
C LEU A 4 -4.79 -6.22 -0.43
N GLN A 5 -4.72 -7.52 -0.10
CA GLN A 5 -3.64 -8.37 -0.62
C GLN A 5 -3.66 -8.49 -2.15
N LYS A 6 -4.86 -8.53 -2.74
CA LYS A 6 -5.03 -8.50 -4.20
C LYS A 6 -4.49 -7.20 -4.79
N LEU A 7 -4.84 -6.04 -4.23
CA LEU A 7 -4.31 -4.75 -4.68
C LEU A 7 -2.79 -4.71 -4.60
N LEU A 8 -2.19 -5.11 -3.46
CA LEU A 8 -0.72 -5.10 -3.30
C LEU A 8 -0.03 -6.01 -4.34
N TRP A 9 -0.64 -7.15 -4.65
CA TRP A 9 -0.15 -8.07 -5.67
C TRP A 9 -0.26 -7.50 -7.09
N ASP A 10 -1.38 -6.87 -7.41
CA ASP A 10 -1.64 -6.30 -8.73
C ASP A 10 -0.74 -5.08 -8.97
N VAL A 11 -0.60 -4.18 -7.99
CA VAL A 11 0.32 -3.04 -8.04
C VAL A 11 1.74 -3.52 -8.31
N ARG A 12 2.21 -4.55 -7.61
CA ARG A 12 3.55 -5.14 -7.84
C ARG A 12 3.77 -5.58 -9.29
N LYS A 13 2.72 -6.02 -9.98
CA LYS A 13 2.81 -6.58 -11.34
C LYS A 13 2.56 -5.57 -12.44
N ASP A 14 1.78 -4.53 -12.15
CA ASP A 14 1.32 -3.56 -13.13
C ASP A 14 1.82 -2.15 -12.78
N PRO A 15 2.88 -1.67 -13.46
CA PRO A 15 3.36 -0.31 -13.29
C PRO A 15 2.31 0.76 -13.60
N ALA A 16 1.37 0.51 -14.51
CA ALA A 16 0.31 1.45 -14.83
C ALA A 16 -0.68 1.58 -13.67
N LEU A 17 -1.02 0.47 -13.00
CA LEU A 17 -1.81 0.50 -11.78
C LEU A 17 -1.08 1.23 -10.64
N ALA A 18 0.24 1.09 -10.54
CA ALA A 18 1.03 1.84 -9.57
C ALA A 18 1.04 3.35 -9.83
N GLU A 19 1.18 3.78 -11.09
CA GLU A 19 0.99 5.18 -11.48
C GLU A 19 -0.43 5.68 -11.18
N ARG A 20 -1.45 4.88 -11.51
CA ARG A 20 -2.84 5.24 -11.23
C ARG A 20 -3.11 5.31 -9.73
N PHE A 21 -2.52 4.42 -8.92
CA PHE A 21 -2.62 4.49 -7.46
C PHE A 21 -1.98 5.76 -6.90
N ARG A 22 -0.82 6.19 -7.42
CA ARG A 22 -0.20 7.46 -7.03
C ARG A 22 -1.07 8.67 -7.38
N ALA A 23 -1.68 8.67 -8.56
CA ALA A 23 -2.47 9.80 -9.04
C ALA A 23 -3.89 9.83 -8.44
N GLU A 24 -4.50 8.66 -8.26
CA GLU A 24 -5.94 8.49 -8.00
C GLU A 24 -6.18 7.35 -6.99
N ALA A 25 -5.47 7.39 -5.85
CA ALA A 25 -5.54 6.35 -4.82
C ALA A 25 -6.98 6.02 -4.40
N ASP A 26 -7.82 7.03 -4.18
CA ASP A 26 -9.21 6.84 -3.75
C ASP A 26 -10.03 6.03 -4.78
N ALA A 27 -9.90 6.33 -6.08
CA ALA A 27 -10.61 5.61 -7.14
C ALA A 27 -10.13 4.15 -7.26
N VAL A 28 -8.81 3.92 -7.15
CA VAL A 28 -8.26 2.56 -7.11
C VAL A 28 -8.77 1.78 -5.90
N LEU A 29 -8.83 2.41 -4.72
CA LEU A 29 -9.31 1.75 -3.51
C LEU A 29 -10.80 1.41 -3.62
N ASP A 30 -11.61 2.26 -4.26
CA ASP A 30 -13.03 2.02 -4.53
C ASP A 30 -13.23 0.80 -5.43
N GLU A 31 -12.46 0.66 -6.52
CA GLU A 31 -12.52 -0.49 -7.44
C GLU A 31 -12.23 -1.83 -6.75
N TYR A 32 -11.38 -1.82 -5.72
CA TYR A 32 -11.06 -3.01 -4.94
C TYR A 32 -12.00 -3.21 -3.73
N GLY A 33 -12.91 -2.27 -3.47
CA GLY A 33 -13.79 -2.29 -2.30
C GLY A 33 -13.02 -2.17 -0.97
N ILE A 34 -11.93 -1.39 -0.96
CA ILE A 34 -11.11 -1.17 0.23
C ILE A 34 -11.62 0.06 0.98
N GLU A 35 -12.09 -0.18 2.20
CA GLU A 35 -12.76 0.81 3.03
C GLU A 35 -12.13 0.90 4.45
N GLY A 36 -12.61 1.87 5.23
CA GLY A 36 -12.27 2.02 6.65
C GLY A 36 -10.78 2.16 6.92
N ALA A 37 -10.28 1.41 7.90
CA ALA A 37 -8.89 1.52 8.35
C ALA A 37 -7.86 1.08 7.31
N GLU A 38 -8.17 0.06 6.48
CA GLU A 38 -7.28 -0.37 5.40
C GLU A 38 -7.14 0.75 4.35
N ARG A 39 -8.25 1.43 4.04
CA ARG A 39 -8.23 2.60 3.14
C ARG A 39 -7.39 3.73 3.70
N ALA A 40 -7.63 4.11 4.96
CA ALA A 40 -6.89 5.19 5.60
C ALA A 40 -5.38 4.91 5.62
N ALA A 41 -4.99 3.67 5.92
CA ALA A 41 -3.59 3.25 5.94
C ALA A 41 -2.96 3.23 4.54
N MET A 42 -3.68 2.78 3.50
CA MET A 42 -3.20 2.85 2.11
C MET A 42 -3.03 4.29 1.60
N ARG A 43 -3.92 5.21 1.98
CA ARG A 43 -3.81 6.62 1.59
C ARG A 43 -2.64 7.36 2.26
N SER A 44 -2.41 7.06 3.53
CA SER A 44 -1.32 7.66 4.32
C SER A 44 0.01 6.92 4.18
N LEU A 45 0.02 5.78 3.46
CA LEU A 45 1.16 4.87 3.37
C LEU A 45 1.65 4.43 4.77
N ASP A 46 0.70 4.18 5.67
CA ASP A 46 0.93 3.65 7.00
C ASP A 46 1.19 2.14 6.92
N PHE A 47 2.39 1.80 6.46
CA PHE A 47 2.84 0.42 6.30
C PHE A 47 2.86 -0.35 7.63
N LYS A 48 3.03 0.34 8.76
CA LYS A 48 2.96 -0.27 10.09
C LYS A 48 1.55 -0.77 10.38
N THR A 49 0.54 0.07 10.23
CA THR A 49 -0.86 -0.35 10.43
C THR A 49 -1.26 -1.46 9.47
N LEU A 50 -0.82 -1.40 8.20
CA LEU A 50 -1.09 -2.46 7.23
C LEU A 50 -0.45 -3.80 7.65
N TYR A 51 0.79 -3.76 8.14
CA TYR A 51 1.51 -4.93 8.65
C TYR A 51 0.85 -5.52 9.90
N GLU A 52 0.53 -4.69 10.90
CA GLU A 52 -0.13 -5.10 12.15
C GLU A 52 -1.52 -5.71 11.89
N ARG A 53 -2.19 -5.28 10.83
CA ARG A 53 -3.47 -5.85 10.38
C ARG A 53 -3.34 -7.18 9.64
N GLY A 54 -2.12 -7.63 9.34
CA GLY A 54 -1.85 -8.92 8.71
C GLY A 54 -1.62 -8.86 7.20
N ALA A 55 -1.33 -7.69 6.61
CA ALA A 55 -0.89 -7.63 5.24
C ALA A 55 0.47 -8.33 5.07
N ASN A 56 0.66 -9.01 3.94
CA ASN A 56 1.88 -9.77 3.69
C ASN A 56 3.09 -8.81 3.56
N PRO A 57 4.17 -8.99 4.35
CA PRO A 57 5.32 -8.07 4.35
C PRO A 57 6.03 -7.98 3.01
N TYR A 58 6.06 -9.08 2.26
CA TYR A 58 6.63 -9.12 0.92
C TYR A 58 5.80 -8.24 -0.03
N LEU A 59 4.48 -8.40 -0.02
CA LEU A 59 3.60 -7.61 -0.89
C LEU A 59 3.62 -6.12 -0.53
N LEU A 60 3.67 -5.78 0.76
CA LEU A 60 3.80 -4.40 1.22
C LEU A 60 5.09 -3.77 0.70
N TYR A 61 6.23 -4.44 0.88
CA TYR A 61 7.53 -3.94 0.45
C TYR A 61 7.57 -3.68 -1.06
N PHE A 62 7.14 -4.64 -1.88
CA PHE A 62 7.15 -4.47 -3.33
C PHE A 62 6.13 -3.45 -3.82
N CYS A 63 4.96 -3.38 -3.20
CA CYS A 63 3.98 -2.33 -3.48
C CYS A 63 4.60 -0.95 -3.21
N ALA A 64 5.22 -0.75 -2.04
CA ALA A 64 5.88 0.50 -1.66
C ALA A 64 6.92 0.94 -2.69
N LEU A 65 7.80 0.04 -3.11
CA LEU A 65 8.79 0.32 -4.16
C LEU A 65 8.12 0.71 -5.49
N GLN A 66 7.08 -0.01 -5.88
CA GLN A 66 6.40 0.22 -7.15
C GLN A 66 5.66 1.56 -7.17
N ILE A 67 5.10 1.99 -6.05
CA ILE A 67 4.46 3.31 -5.90
C ILE A 67 5.46 4.43 -5.59
N GLY A 68 6.77 4.14 -5.60
CA GLY A 68 7.84 5.14 -5.54
C GLY A 68 8.34 5.49 -4.14
N VAL A 69 7.95 4.73 -3.12
CA VAL A 69 8.55 4.82 -1.78
C VAL A 69 9.89 4.11 -1.82
N ASP A 70 10.97 4.81 -1.49
CA ASP A 70 12.28 4.20 -1.43
C ASP A 70 12.42 3.23 -0.23
N ARG A 71 13.46 2.40 -0.25
CA ARG A 71 13.68 1.38 0.78
C ARG A 71 13.86 1.97 2.17
N ALA A 72 14.57 3.09 2.30
CA ALA A 72 14.84 3.70 3.60
C ALA A 72 13.55 4.27 4.19
N ASP A 73 12.76 4.96 3.38
CA ASP A 73 11.46 5.52 3.79
C ASP A 73 10.45 4.42 4.14
N TYR A 74 10.38 3.34 3.35
CA TYR A 74 9.53 2.18 3.68
C TYR A 74 9.83 1.62 5.08
N TYR A 75 11.11 1.38 5.39
CA TYR A 75 11.49 0.84 6.68
C TYR A 75 11.32 1.84 7.83
N ALA A 76 11.52 3.14 7.59
CA ALA A 76 11.24 4.18 8.57
C ALA A 76 9.73 4.21 8.91
N ARG A 77 8.86 4.22 7.90
CA ARG A 77 7.40 4.13 8.06
C ARG A 77 6.96 2.85 8.74
N LEU A 78 7.52 1.70 8.37
CA LEU A 78 7.21 0.40 8.99
C LEU A 78 7.57 0.36 10.48
N ARG A 79 8.67 1.02 10.88
CA ARG A 79 9.06 1.16 12.30
C ARG A 79 8.28 2.25 13.05
N GLY A 80 7.48 3.06 12.35
CA GLY A 80 6.78 4.22 12.91
C GLY A 80 7.70 5.42 13.19
N GLU A 81 8.83 5.49 12.50
CA GLU A 81 9.83 6.56 12.61
C GLU A 81 9.58 7.70 11.61
N ALA A 82 8.78 7.46 10.57
CA ALA A 82 8.32 8.49 9.64
C ALA A 82 6.98 9.04 10.13
N SER A 83 6.91 10.36 10.33
CA SER A 83 5.70 11.11 10.72
C SER A 83 5.02 11.73 9.50
#